data_AF-A0A9D4PQ95-F1
#
_entry.id   AF-A0A9D4PQ95-F1
#
_cell.length_a   1.000
_cell.length_b   1.000
_cell.length_c   1.000
_cell.angle_alpha   90.00
_cell.angle_beta   90.00
_cell.angle_gamma   90.00
#
_symmetry.space_group_name_H-M   'P 1'
#
loop_
_entity.id
_entity.type
_entity.pdbx_description
1 polymer ?
#
loop_
_entity_poly.entity_id
_entity_poly.type
_entity_poly.pdbx_seq_one_letter_code
_entity_poly.pdbx_strand_id
1 'polypeptide(L)'
;MKFFWILTTLLLEHHMTFASRDFWSQAQWAEFKAMYQKTYGSADEELFRQKIFLDNRYMIAKHNERYARGLVSYQLKMNQFGDLAAAIEGQHARKTGHLVELSVQDLVDCCGAAYDNDGCIGGLMDNAFRCVRDRGGIDTAASYPYVAKVSADTWQRTWGQKWGQGGYVYLAKDAKNQCGIASLASFPLV
;
A
#
# COMPACT_ATOMS: atom_id res chain seq x y z
N MET A 1 -30.45 25.89 32.22
CA MET A 1 -29.34 25.19 32.90
C MET A 1 -29.37 23.65 32.81
N LYS A 2 -30.32 23.01 32.10
CA LYS A 2 -30.30 21.54 31.87
C LYS A 2 -29.58 21.10 30.58
N PHE A 3 -29.37 22.00 29.63
CA PHE A 3 -28.66 21.70 28.37
C PHE A 3 -27.14 21.57 28.53
N PHE A 4 -26.55 22.23 29.52
CA PHE A 4 -25.09 22.19 29.74
C PHE A 4 -24.59 20.85 30.30
N TRP A 5 -25.44 20.12 31.03
CA TRP A 5 -25.10 18.83 31.65
C TRP A 5 -25.23 17.65 30.69
N ILE A 6 -26.05 17.75 29.64
CA ILE A 6 -26.20 16.70 28.62
C ILE A 6 -25.02 16.73 27.64
N LEU A 7 -24.50 17.92 27.34
CA LEU A 7 -23.34 18.07 26.45
C LEU A 7 -22.05 17.51 27.05
N THR A 8 -21.88 17.61 28.37
CA THR A 8 -20.68 17.12 29.07
C THR A 8 -20.66 15.60 29.22
N THR A 9 -21.81 14.94 29.39
CA THR A 9 -21.88 13.47 29.47
C THR A 9 -21.64 12.80 28.11
N LEU A 10 -22.14 13.38 27.01
CA LEU A 10 -21.87 12.90 25.64
C LEU A 10 -20.40 13.03 25.23
N LEU A 11 -19.68 14.03 25.73
CA LEU A 11 -18.24 14.20 25.47
C LEU A 11 -17.41 13.10 26.14
N LEU A 12 -17.73 12.69 27.38
CA LEU A 12 -16.96 11.63 28.08
C LEU A 12 -17.04 10.25 27.39
N GLU A 13 -18.18 9.87 26.80
CA GLU A 13 -18.35 8.58 26.12
C GLU A 13 -17.56 8.50 24.80
N HIS A 14 -17.48 9.62 24.06
CA HIS A 14 -16.67 9.71 22.85
C HIS A 14 -15.16 9.70 23.14
N HIS A 15 -14.70 10.28 24.26
CA HIS A 15 -13.29 10.24 24.64
C HIS A 15 -12.84 8.83 25.08
N MET A 16 -13.69 8.06 25.77
CA MET A 16 -13.38 6.69 26.21
C MET A 16 -13.31 5.68 25.05
N THR A 17 -14.11 5.86 24.00
CA THR A 17 -14.10 4.98 22.81
C THR A 17 -12.92 5.25 21.87
N PHE A 18 -12.43 6.49 21.80
CA PHE A 18 -11.26 6.86 21.00
C PHE A 18 -9.95 6.35 21.61
N ALA A 19 -9.75 6.58 22.92
CA ALA A 19 -8.53 6.17 23.63
C ALA A 19 -8.29 4.64 23.61
N SER A 20 -9.35 3.84 23.58
CA SER A 20 -9.24 2.36 23.57
C SER A 20 -8.82 1.78 22.21
N ARG A 21 -9.20 2.40 21.08
CA ARG A 21 -8.72 2.00 19.75
C ARG A 21 -7.25 2.32 19.54
N ASP A 22 -6.82 3.49 19.98
CA ASP A 22 -5.42 3.93 19.88
C ASP A 22 -4.50 3.07 20.77
N PHE A 23 -4.98 2.70 21.96
CA PHE A 23 -4.26 1.78 22.85
C PHE A 23 -4.05 0.39 22.22
N TRP A 24 -5.11 -0.19 21.64
CA TRP A 24 -5.02 -1.51 21.00
C TRP A 24 -4.15 -1.52 19.74
N SER A 25 -4.19 -0.46 18.93
CA SER A 25 -3.39 -0.34 17.71
C SER A 25 -1.89 -0.23 18.02
N GLN A 26 -1.53 0.48 19.09
CA GLN A 26 -0.15 0.57 19.56
C GLN A 26 0.38 -0.74 20.13
N ALA A 27 -0.42 -1.46 20.92
CA ALA A 27 -0.03 -2.78 21.44
C ALA A 27 0.26 -3.77 20.31
N GLN A 28 -0.65 -3.84 19.31
CA GLN A 28 -0.52 -4.73 18.17
C GLN A 28 0.68 -4.38 17.28
N TRP A 29 0.98 -3.09 17.14
CA TRP A 29 2.18 -2.63 16.45
C TRP A 29 3.46 -3.02 17.19
N ALA A 30 3.49 -2.83 18.51
CA ALA A 30 4.63 -3.21 19.34
C ALA A 30 4.90 -4.72 19.27
N GLU A 31 3.84 -5.55 19.33
CA GLU A 31 3.92 -6.99 19.15
C GLU A 31 4.47 -7.38 17.77
N PHE A 32 3.97 -6.76 16.70
CA PHE A 32 4.47 -7.01 15.34
C PHE A 32 5.96 -6.67 15.20
N LYS A 33 6.38 -5.51 15.71
CA LYS A 33 7.79 -5.11 15.68
C LYS A 33 8.66 -6.07 16.48
N ALA A 34 8.21 -6.50 17.66
CA ALA A 34 8.94 -7.45 18.50
C ALA A 34 9.04 -8.84 17.84
N MET A 35 7.93 -9.32 17.26
CA MET A 35 7.85 -10.64 16.62
C MET A 35 8.76 -10.75 15.40
N TYR A 36 8.88 -9.70 14.61
CA TYR A 36 9.64 -9.68 13.35
C TYR A 36 10.91 -8.82 13.42
N GLN A 37 11.35 -8.47 14.64
CA GLN A 37 12.58 -7.70 14.91
C GLN A 37 12.70 -6.43 14.04
N LYS A 38 11.58 -5.71 13.88
CA LYS A 38 11.51 -4.54 13.00
C LYS A 38 12.19 -3.33 13.64
N THR A 39 13.06 -2.69 12.86
CA THR A 39 13.69 -1.41 13.19
C THR A 39 13.46 -0.45 12.02
N TYR A 40 13.24 0.82 12.33
CA TYR A 40 13.00 1.86 11.34
C TYR A 40 14.00 3.00 11.55
N GLY A 41 14.43 3.64 10.46
CA GLY A 41 15.48 4.66 10.50
C GLY A 41 15.04 5.99 11.10
N SER A 42 13.73 6.23 11.18
CA SER A 42 13.16 7.44 11.79
C SER A 42 11.78 7.18 12.40
N ALA A 43 11.35 8.07 13.29
CA ALA A 43 10.00 8.05 13.85
C ALA A 43 8.92 8.24 12.76
N ASP A 44 9.21 9.02 11.72
CA ASP A 44 8.31 9.22 10.59
C ASP A 44 8.15 7.95 9.75
N GLU A 45 9.25 7.23 9.50
CA GLU A 45 9.20 5.91 8.85
C GLU A 45 8.42 4.92 9.70
N GLU A 46 8.69 4.86 11.00
CA GLU A 46 7.97 3.96 11.91
C GLU A 46 6.47 4.23 11.89
N LEU A 47 6.06 5.50 11.99
CA LEU A 47 4.66 5.91 11.94
C LEU A 47 4.02 5.54 10.59
N PHE A 48 4.76 5.69 9.49
CA PHE A 48 4.31 5.31 8.15
C PHE A 48 4.12 3.80 8.01
N ARG A 49 5.10 3.01 8.49
CA ARG A 49 5.06 1.53 8.46
C ARG A 49 3.97 0.99 9.38
N GLN A 50 3.71 1.65 10.51
CA GLN A 50 2.60 1.35 11.41
C GLN A 50 1.24 1.50 10.69
N LYS A 51 1.07 2.54 9.86
CA LYS A 51 -0.17 2.74 9.10
C LYS A 51 -0.40 1.61 8.11
N ILE A 52 0.62 1.24 7.32
CA ILE A 52 0.52 0.10 6.38
C ILE A 52 0.20 -1.20 7.12
N PHE A 53 0.83 -1.42 8.27
CA PHE A 53 0.55 -2.57 9.13
C PHE A 53 -0.90 -2.64 9.61
N LEU A 54 -1.46 -1.52 10.05
CA LEU A 54 -2.86 -1.47 10.49
C LEU A 54 -3.82 -1.72 9.32
N ASP A 55 -3.53 -1.19 8.14
CA ASP A 55 -4.32 -1.43 6.93
C ASP A 55 -4.26 -2.89 6.48
N ASN A 56 -3.06 -3.48 6.42
CA ASN A 56 -2.89 -4.88 6.09
C ASN A 56 -3.54 -5.81 7.13
N ARG A 57 -3.50 -5.45 8.43
CA ARG A 57 -4.23 -6.18 9.47
C ARG A 57 -5.74 -6.13 9.25
N TYR A 58 -6.27 -4.96 8.91
CA TYR A 58 -7.69 -4.81 8.59
C TYR A 58 -8.08 -5.67 7.40
N MET A 59 -7.28 -5.69 6.33
CA MET A 59 -7.51 -6.53 5.15
C MET A 59 -7.52 -8.03 5.49
N ILE A 60 -6.59 -8.47 6.33
CA ILE A 60 -6.53 -9.85 6.84
C ILE A 60 -7.78 -10.18 7.65
N ALA A 61 -8.22 -9.28 8.54
CA ALA A 61 -9.42 -9.49 9.34
C ALA A 61 -10.67 -9.61 8.45
N LYS A 62 -10.86 -8.70 7.50
CA LYS A 62 -12.01 -8.73 6.56
C LYS A 62 -12.01 -9.99 5.67
N HIS A 63 -10.85 -10.42 5.20
CA HIS A 63 -10.72 -11.67 4.48
C HIS A 63 -11.11 -12.87 5.35
N ASN A 64 -10.66 -12.90 6.61
CA ASN A 64 -10.97 -13.99 7.53
C ASN A 64 -12.44 -13.99 7.98
N GLU A 65 -13.12 -12.84 8.01
CA GLU A 65 -14.59 -12.77 8.14
C GLU A 65 -15.28 -13.44 6.94
N ARG A 66 -14.78 -13.22 5.71
CA ARG A 66 -15.31 -13.88 4.51
C ARG A 66 -15.07 -15.39 4.56
N TYR A 67 -13.91 -15.82 5.05
CA TYR A 67 -13.59 -17.24 5.24
C TYR A 67 -14.55 -17.89 6.24
N ALA A 68 -14.81 -17.23 7.38
CA ALA A 68 -15.74 -17.73 8.40
C ALA A 68 -17.18 -17.86 7.86
N ARG A 69 -17.54 -17.11 6.82
CA ARG A 69 -18.82 -17.20 6.10
C ARG A 69 -18.82 -18.21 4.96
N GLY A 70 -17.72 -18.94 4.73
CA GLY A 70 -17.57 -19.86 3.61
C GLY A 70 -17.47 -19.19 2.23
N LEU A 71 -17.22 -17.88 2.18
CA LEU A 71 -17.15 -17.11 0.92
C LEU A 71 -15.77 -17.19 0.24
N VAL A 72 -14.76 -17.68 0.96
CA VAL A 72 -13.40 -17.94 0.46
C VAL A 72 -12.87 -19.20 1.17
N SER A 73 -11.93 -19.92 0.53
CA SER A 73 -11.47 -21.25 0.96
C SER A 73 -10.22 -21.26 1.84
N TYR A 74 -9.64 -20.10 2.16
CA TYR A 74 -8.40 -20.01 2.93
C TYR A 74 -8.44 -18.85 3.92
N GLN A 75 -7.50 -18.84 4.86
CA GLN A 75 -7.30 -17.77 5.84
C GLN A 75 -6.00 -17.02 5.54
N LEU A 76 -5.97 -15.75 5.91
CA LEU A 76 -4.77 -14.93 5.91
C LEU A 76 -4.27 -14.76 7.34
N LYS A 77 -2.95 -14.61 7.50
CA LYS A 77 -2.31 -14.30 8.79
C LYS A 77 -1.30 -13.19 8.59
N MET A 78 -1.18 -12.32 9.60
CA MET A 78 -0.18 -11.27 9.59
C MET A 78 1.23 -11.89 9.64
N ASN A 79 2.11 -11.46 8.74
CA ASN A 79 3.48 -11.94 8.60
C ASN A 79 4.47 -10.76 8.54
N GLN A 80 5.76 -11.02 8.42
CA GLN A 80 6.83 -9.99 8.39
C GLN A 80 6.69 -8.90 7.31
N PHE A 81 5.81 -9.08 6.31
CA PHE A 81 5.55 -8.11 5.25
C PHE A 81 4.34 -7.22 5.53
N GLY A 82 3.82 -7.26 6.75
CA GLY A 82 2.65 -6.48 7.16
C GLY A 82 2.74 -4.99 6.89
N ASP A 83 3.93 -4.43 6.71
CA ASP A 83 4.25 -3.02 6.58
C ASP A 83 4.68 -2.56 5.16
N LEU A 84 4.44 -3.38 4.13
CA LEU A 84 4.84 -3.11 2.72
C LEU A 84 3.65 -2.87 1.78
N ALA A 85 3.83 -2.02 0.76
CA ALA A 85 2.88 -1.77 -0.33
C ALA A 85 3.58 -1.42 -1.67
N ALA A 86 3.70 -2.40 -2.58
CA ALA A 86 4.01 -2.25 -4.00
C ALA A 86 3.57 -3.54 -4.72
N ALA A 87 2.92 -3.47 -5.88
CA ALA A 87 2.16 -4.62 -6.39
C ALA A 87 3.07 -5.79 -6.84
N ILE A 88 4.07 -5.57 -7.71
CA ILE A 88 5.03 -6.63 -8.10
C ILE A 88 6.05 -6.84 -6.99
N GLU A 89 6.66 -5.78 -6.47
CA GLU A 89 7.69 -5.85 -5.43
C GLU A 89 7.16 -6.49 -4.14
N GLY A 90 5.94 -6.15 -3.74
CA GLY A 90 5.27 -6.72 -2.58
C GLY A 90 4.88 -8.17 -2.81
N GLN A 91 4.45 -8.56 -4.01
CA GLN A 91 4.20 -9.98 -4.31
C GLN A 91 5.50 -10.79 -4.40
N HIS A 92 6.55 -10.24 -5.00
CA HIS A 92 7.89 -10.81 -5.00
C HIS A 92 8.38 -11.00 -3.55
N ALA A 93 8.35 -9.95 -2.72
CA ALA A 93 8.73 -10.02 -1.32
C ALA A 93 7.92 -11.08 -0.56
N ARG A 94 6.59 -11.13 -0.78
CA ARG A 94 5.71 -12.17 -0.20
C ARG A 94 6.12 -13.59 -0.59
N LYS A 95 6.56 -13.79 -1.84
CA LYS A 95 6.96 -15.11 -2.37
C LYS A 95 8.37 -15.51 -1.96
N THR A 96 9.31 -14.58 -1.99
CA THR A 96 10.75 -14.90 -1.93
C THR A 96 11.40 -14.57 -0.60
N GLY A 97 10.76 -13.80 0.30
CA GLY A 97 11.43 -13.31 1.50
C GLY A 97 12.10 -11.94 1.33
N HIS A 98 12.37 -11.53 0.08
CA HIS A 98 13.32 -10.46 -0.21
C HIS A 98 12.64 -9.30 -0.92
N LEU A 99 12.74 -8.12 -0.32
CA LEU A 99 12.33 -6.89 -0.98
C LEU A 99 13.43 -6.43 -1.94
N VAL A 100 13.07 -6.22 -3.20
CA VAL A 100 13.97 -5.77 -4.26
C VAL A 100 13.26 -4.64 -4.98
N GLU A 101 13.96 -3.53 -5.19
CA GLU A 101 13.47 -2.41 -5.99
C GLU A 101 13.53 -2.78 -7.48
N LEU A 102 12.39 -2.68 -8.16
CA LEU A 102 12.24 -3.10 -9.56
C LEU A 102 12.30 -1.91 -10.51
N SER A 103 12.78 -2.15 -11.74
CA SER A 103 13.00 -1.10 -12.72
C SER A 103 11.69 -0.65 -13.37
N VAL A 104 11.25 0.54 -12.99
CA VAL A 104 10.19 1.24 -13.73
C VAL A 104 10.61 1.61 -15.16
N GLN A 105 11.91 1.73 -15.43
CA GLN A 105 12.42 2.04 -16.78
C GLN A 105 12.30 0.83 -17.72
N ASP A 106 12.55 -0.37 -17.23
CA ASP A 106 12.32 -1.61 -17.97
C ASP A 106 10.86 -1.70 -18.44
N LEU A 107 9.89 -1.34 -17.58
CA LEU A 107 8.49 -1.24 -18.00
C LEU A 107 8.27 -0.21 -19.11
N VAL A 108 8.86 0.98 -18.99
CA VAL A 108 8.70 2.06 -19.98
C VAL A 108 9.28 1.66 -21.34
N ASP A 109 10.46 1.06 -21.36
CA ASP A 109 11.20 0.77 -22.58
C ASP A 109 10.75 -0.54 -23.25
N CYS A 110 10.41 -1.55 -22.45
CA CYS A 110 10.15 -2.90 -22.96
C CYS A 110 8.68 -3.34 -22.89
N CYS A 111 7.86 -2.69 -22.04
CA CYS A 111 6.43 -2.96 -21.91
C CYS A 111 5.56 -1.87 -22.54
N GLY A 112 6.07 -1.21 -23.59
CA GLY A 112 5.38 -0.16 -24.36
C GLY A 112 4.35 -0.71 -25.35
N ALA A 113 4.42 -0.27 -26.61
CA ALA A 113 3.35 -0.46 -27.61
C ALA A 113 2.94 -1.93 -27.83
N ALA A 114 3.87 -2.88 -27.67
CA ALA A 114 3.59 -4.30 -27.79
C ALA A 114 2.59 -4.83 -26.73
N TYR A 115 2.37 -4.08 -25.66
CA TYR A 115 1.44 -4.41 -24.58
C TYR A 115 0.37 -3.33 -24.38
N ASP A 116 0.12 -2.47 -25.36
CA ASP A 116 -0.85 -1.36 -25.25
C ASP A 116 -0.51 -0.36 -24.14
N ASN A 117 0.78 -0.06 -23.97
CA ASN A 117 1.25 1.09 -23.19
C ASN A 117 2.07 2.03 -24.10
N ASP A 118 2.11 3.31 -23.77
CA ASP A 118 2.80 4.34 -24.54
C ASP A 118 3.99 4.95 -23.77
N GLY A 119 4.67 4.13 -22.97
CA GLY A 119 5.83 4.54 -22.17
C GLY A 119 5.51 5.76 -21.30
N CYS A 120 6.22 6.88 -21.54
CA CYS A 120 6.00 8.13 -20.79
C CYS A 120 4.66 8.82 -21.06
N ILE A 121 3.96 8.48 -22.15
CA ILE A 121 2.67 9.08 -22.50
C ILE A 121 1.55 8.46 -21.66
N GLY A 122 1.75 7.24 -21.16
CA GLY A 122 0.82 6.57 -20.25
C GLY A 122 0.77 5.06 -20.49
N GLY A 123 -0.03 4.39 -19.69
CA GLY A 123 -0.21 2.95 -19.77
C GLY A 123 -1.10 2.45 -18.63
N LEU A 124 -1.49 1.17 -18.72
CA LEU A 124 -2.27 0.49 -17.68
C LEU A 124 -1.40 -0.55 -16.96
N MET A 125 -1.61 -0.68 -15.66
CA MET A 125 -0.85 -1.60 -14.82
C MET A 125 -1.06 -3.07 -15.24
N ASP A 126 -2.26 -3.44 -15.68
CA ASP A 126 -2.58 -4.80 -16.17
C ASP A 126 -1.76 -5.20 -17.39
N ASN A 127 -1.53 -4.24 -18.28
CA ASN A 127 -0.69 -4.43 -19.46
C ASN A 127 0.78 -4.62 -19.07
N ALA A 128 1.26 -3.84 -18.10
CA ALA A 128 2.59 -4.04 -17.53
C ALA A 128 2.73 -5.40 -16.84
N PHE A 129 1.73 -5.85 -16.06
CA PHE A 129 1.75 -7.17 -15.43
C PHE A 129 1.77 -8.30 -16.47
N ARG A 130 0.98 -8.17 -17.54
CA ARG A 130 1.01 -9.09 -18.68
C ARG A 130 2.39 -9.18 -19.30
N CYS A 131 3.01 -8.02 -19.56
CA CYS A 131 4.37 -7.96 -20.10
C CYS A 131 5.41 -8.66 -19.22
N VAL A 132 5.42 -8.35 -17.92
CA VAL A 132 6.36 -8.97 -16.97
C VAL A 132 6.19 -10.49 -16.93
N ARG A 133 4.94 -10.98 -16.95
CA ARG A 133 4.63 -12.42 -17.03
C ARG A 133 5.18 -13.03 -18.32
N ASP A 134 4.86 -12.44 -19.46
CA ASP A 134 5.20 -13.00 -20.78
C ASP A 134 6.72 -12.98 -21.04
N ARG A 135 7.43 -12.01 -20.44
CA ARG A 135 8.90 -11.92 -20.45
C ARG A 135 9.58 -12.79 -19.38
N GLY A 136 8.82 -13.35 -18.45
CA GLY A 136 9.33 -14.18 -17.36
C GLY A 136 10.03 -13.40 -16.23
N GLY A 137 9.83 -12.08 -16.15
CA GLY A 137 10.45 -11.25 -15.13
C GLY A 137 10.56 -9.78 -15.52
N ILE A 138 11.19 -9.02 -14.63
CA ILE A 138 11.48 -7.59 -14.76
C ILE A 138 12.84 -7.33 -14.09
N ASP A 139 13.61 -6.40 -14.65
CA ASP A 139 14.90 -6.00 -14.12
C ASP A 139 14.78 -5.25 -12.78
N THR A 140 15.88 -5.21 -12.03
CA THR A 140 16.00 -4.38 -10.82
C THR A 140 16.29 -2.93 -11.17
N ALA A 141 15.91 -2.00 -10.30
CA ALA A 141 16.27 -0.58 -10.48
C ALA A 141 17.80 -0.36 -10.48
N ALA A 142 18.56 -1.23 -9.81
CA ALA A 142 20.02 -1.19 -9.81
C ALA A 142 20.62 -1.61 -11.16
N SER A 143 20.05 -2.63 -11.82
CA SER A 143 20.51 -3.12 -13.12
C SER A 143 20.03 -2.25 -14.28
N TYR A 144 18.83 -1.68 -14.17
CA TYR A 144 18.24 -0.80 -15.18
C TYR A 144 17.66 0.46 -14.53
N PRO A 145 18.50 1.50 -14.28
CA PRO A 145 18.07 2.71 -13.58
C PRO A 145 17.06 3.55 -14.38
N TYR A 146 16.24 4.32 -13.66
CA TYR A 146 15.30 5.25 -14.28
C TYR A 146 16.02 6.47 -14.86
N VAL A 147 15.87 6.68 -16.17
CA VAL A 147 16.53 7.77 -16.91
C VAL A 147 15.57 8.87 -17.33
N ALA A 148 14.28 8.74 -17.02
CA ALA A 148 13.26 9.78 -17.14
C ALA A 148 13.40 10.62 -18.44
N LYS A 149 13.42 9.97 -19.61
CA LYS A 149 13.50 10.65 -20.90
C LYS A 149 12.17 11.33 -21.21
N VAL A 150 11.93 12.46 -20.57
CA VAL A 150 10.77 13.30 -20.82
C VAL A 150 11.25 14.45 -21.69
N SER A 151 10.68 14.60 -22.88
CA SER A 151 10.85 15.80 -23.69
C SER A 151 10.48 17.04 -22.87
N ALA A 152 11.09 18.18 -23.18
CA ALA A 152 11.06 19.41 -22.37
C ALA A 152 9.65 19.94 -22.01
N ASP A 153 8.58 19.37 -22.57
CA ASP A 153 7.20 19.82 -22.42
C ASP A 153 6.28 18.81 -21.69
N THR A 154 6.80 17.84 -20.93
CA THR A 154 5.94 16.88 -20.21
C THR A 154 6.32 16.68 -18.73
N TRP A 155 5.30 16.58 -17.88
CA TRP A 155 5.40 16.50 -16.42
C TRP A 155 5.92 15.12 -15.95
N GLN A 156 6.99 15.08 -15.15
CA GLN A 156 7.40 13.89 -14.39
C GLN A 156 6.39 13.64 -13.24
N ARG A 157 5.84 12.41 -13.13
CA ARG A 157 4.72 12.08 -12.22
C ARG A 157 4.98 10.93 -11.24
N THR A 158 6.20 10.83 -10.71
CA THR A 158 6.41 10.31 -9.36
C THR A 158 6.87 11.48 -8.52
N TRP A 159 5.97 12.00 -7.69
CA TRP A 159 6.16 13.31 -7.05
C TRP A 159 7.26 13.34 -5.97
N GLY A 160 7.95 12.21 -5.78
CA GLY A 160 9.09 12.07 -4.88
C GLY A 160 8.68 12.22 -3.42
N GLN A 161 9.63 12.05 -2.52
CA GLN A 161 9.35 12.11 -1.08
C GLN A 161 8.96 13.51 -0.58
N LYS A 162 9.26 14.56 -1.37
CA LYS A 162 8.94 15.95 -1.04
C LYS A 162 7.47 16.31 -1.23
N TRP A 163 6.70 15.48 -1.93
CA TRP A 163 5.27 15.71 -2.16
C TRP A 163 4.42 14.95 -1.15
N GLY A 164 3.28 15.53 -0.74
CA GLY A 164 2.37 14.92 0.22
C GLY A 164 3.04 14.69 1.58
N GLN A 165 2.75 13.57 2.23
CA GLN A 165 3.44 13.13 3.45
C GLN A 165 4.44 12.03 3.10
N GLY A 166 5.70 12.41 2.87
CA GLY A 166 6.78 11.47 2.54
C GLY A 166 6.62 10.78 1.18
N GLY A 167 5.94 11.42 0.22
CA GLY A 167 5.60 10.86 -1.09
C GLY A 167 4.19 10.28 -1.19
N TYR A 168 3.42 10.29 -0.09
CA TYR A 168 2.10 9.65 -0.03
C TYR A 168 0.95 10.65 0.14
N VAL A 169 -0.25 10.21 -0.25
CA VAL A 169 -1.51 10.93 -0.06
C VAL A 169 -2.55 10.02 0.60
N TYR A 170 -3.35 10.60 1.49
CA TYR A 170 -4.47 9.92 2.12
C TYR A 170 -5.74 10.27 1.36
N LEU A 171 -6.47 9.25 0.91
CA LEU A 171 -7.80 9.37 0.33
C LEU A 171 -8.84 8.82 1.31
N ALA A 172 -10.05 9.36 1.29
CA ALA A 172 -11.10 8.93 2.19
C ALA A 172 -11.60 7.53 1.79
N LYS A 173 -11.45 6.58 2.71
CA LYS A 173 -11.98 5.22 2.59
C LYS A 173 -13.50 5.23 2.75
N ASP A 174 -14.17 4.35 2.02
CA ASP A 174 -15.63 4.18 2.04
C ASP A 174 -16.42 5.45 1.66
N ALA A 175 -15.74 6.44 1.07
CA ALA A 175 -16.31 7.70 0.61
C ALA A 175 -16.76 7.61 -0.85
N LYS A 176 -17.66 6.66 -1.13
CA LYS A 176 -18.27 6.44 -2.46
C LYS A 176 -17.24 6.33 -3.60
N ASN A 177 -16.20 5.51 -3.40
CA ASN A 177 -15.12 5.32 -4.36
C ASN A 177 -14.48 6.67 -4.78
N GLN A 178 -14.09 7.46 -3.77
CA GLN A 178 -13.49 8.77 -3.97
C GLN A 178 -12.34 8.69 -4.97
N CYS A 179 -12.36 9.58 -5.97
CA CYS A 179 -11.37 9.63 -7.05
C CYS A 179 -11.28 8.33 -7.88
N GLY A 180 -12.26 7.42 -7.79
CA GLY A 180 -12.26 6.16 -8.52
C GLY A 180 -11.18 5.18 -8.05
N ILE A 181 -10.67 5.32 -6.81
CA ILE A 181 -9.51 4.56 -6.30
C ILE A 181 -9.67 3.03 -6.41
N ALA A 182 -10.91 2.53 -6.35
CA ALA A 182 -11.23 1.11 -6.48
C ALA A 182 -11.71 0.70 -7.88
N SER A 183 -11.81 1.63 -8.84
CA SER A 183 -12.36 1.35 -10.17
C SER A 183 -11.43 0.54 -11.07
N LEU A 184 -10.11 0.69 -10.90
CA LEU A 184 -9.07 0.04 -11.72
C LEU A 184 -8.00 -0.63 -10.84
N ALA A 185 -8.41 -1.11 -9.66
CA ALA A 185 -7.49 -1.76 -8.73
C ALA A 185 -7.17 -3.19 -9.22
N SER A 186 -5.89 -3.48 -9.39
CA SER A 186 -5.40 -4.80 -9.79
C SER A 186 -4.05 -5.13 -9.15
N PHE A 187 -3.72 -6.43 -9.09
CA PHE A 187 -2.44 -6.91 -8.60
C PHE A 187 -2.01 -8.16 -9.36
N PRO A 188 -0.70 -8.36 -9.60
CA PRO A 188 -0.19 -9.56 -10.26
C PRO A 188 -0.23 -10.75 -9.30
N LEU A 189 -0.42 -11.94 -9.86
CA LEU A 189 -0.21 -13.20 -9.15
C LEU A 189 1.20 -13.69 -9.50
N VAL A 190 1.96 -14.06 -8.47
CA VAL A 190 3.39 -14.43 -8.59
C VAL A 190 3.60 -15.83 -8.04
#